data_AF-A0AA36EA63-F1
#
_entry.id   AF-A0AA36EA63-F1
#
_cell.length_a   1.000
_cell.length_b   1.000
_cell.length_c   1.000
_cell.angle_alpha   90.00
_cell.angle_beta   90.00
_cell.angle_gamma   90.00
#
_symmetry.space_group_name_H-M   'P 1'
#
loop_
_entity.id
_entity.type
_entity.pdbx_description
1 polymer ?
#
loop_
_entity_poly.entity_id
_entity_poly.type
_entity_poly.pdbx_seq_one_letter_code
_entity_poly.pdbx_strand_id
1 'polypeptide(L)'
;MQKSNFIAAEVVYKKAQMIDPDANKACNLGLCLMKQARVKEARLILFDILSGRFPGADYTKACARAQQLLSELETWRQPPSGSPENHLSLDLDDDFLDGLEILINEWAPYKSKRLPIFEEIEKFRDQLAC
;
A
#
# COMPACT_ATOMS: atom_id res chain seq x y z
N MET A 1 -16.73 -20.88 -1.10
CA MET A 1 -16.17 -21.10 -2.45
C MET A 1 -15.96 -19.75 -3.14
N GLN A 2 -14.73 -19.25 -3.23
CA GLN A 2 -14.41 -18.07 -4.05
C GLN A 2 -14.30 -18.51 -5.52
N LYS A 3 -15.15 -17.97 -6.39
CA LYS A 3 -15.01 -18.15 -7.84
C LYS A 3 -14.06 -17.10 -8.38
N SER A 4 -13.14 -17.48 -9.27
CA SER A 4 -12.11 -16.61 -9.88
C SER A 4 -12.66 -15.65 -10.96
N ASN A 5 -13.96 -15.32 -10.91
CA ASN A 5 -14.55 -14.40 -11.88
C ASN A 5 -14.37 -12.94 -11.43
N PHE A 6 -13.16 -12.42 -11.64
CA PHE A 6 -12.78 -11.06 -11.27
C PHE A 6 -13.53 -9.98 -12.07
N ILE A 7 -13.95 -10.28 -13.29
CA ILE A 7 -14.75 -9.36 -14.14
C ILE A 7 -16.14 -9.14 -13.51
N ALA A 8 -16.82 -10.22 -13.15
CA ALA A 8 -18.12 -10.11 -12.47
C ALA A 8 -17.99 -9.46 -11.10
N ALA A 9 -16.93 -9.79 -10.35
CA ALA A 9 -16.67 -9.22 -9.04
C ALA A 9 -16.42 -7.70 -9.11
N GLU A 10 -15.69 -7.23 -10.13
CA GLU A 10 -15.47 -5.80 -10.36
C GLU A 10 -16.80 -5.04 -10.46
N VAL A 11 -17.74 -5.55 -11.26
CA VAL A 11 -19.06 -4.91 -11.45
C VAL A 11 -19.82 -4.85 -10.12
N VAL A 12 -19.77 -5.92 -9.32
CA VAL A 12 -20.42 -5.97 -8.01
C VAL A 12 -19.79 -4.96 -7.05
N TYR A 13 -18.46 -4.93 -6.95
CA TYR A 13 -17.78 -3.99 -6.04
C TYR A 13 -17.97 -2.54 -6.47
N LYS A 14 -17.95 -2.22 -7.77
CA LYS A 14 -18.27 -0.88 -8.27
C LYS A 14 -19.68 -0.45 -7.86
N LYS A 15 -20.68 -1.31 -8.06
CA LYS A 15 -22.06 -1.04 -7.63
C LYS A 15 -22.17 -0.89 -6.11
N ALA A 16 -21.49 -1.74 -5.35
CA ALA A 16 -21.50 -1.67 -3.89
C ALA A 16 -20.86 -0.37 -3.37
N GLN A 17 -19.77 0.08 -4.00
CA GLN A 17 -19.10 1.34 -3.67
C GLN A 17 -19.98 2.56 -3.93
N MET A 18 -20.83 2.52 -4.97
CA MET A 18 -21.78 3.60 -5.26
C MET A 18 -22.89 3.73 -4.21
N ILE A 19 -23.28 2.62 -3.60
CA ILE A 19 -24.36 2.58 -2.59
C ILE A 19 -23.82 2.98 -1.22
N ASP A 20 -22.68 2.40 -0.85
CA ASP A 20 -22.08 2.57 0.47
C ASP A 20 -20.56 2.51 0.34
N PRO A 21 -19.90 3.66 0.16
CA PRO A 21 -18.45 3.74 0.02
C PRO A 21 -17.75 3.22 1.27
N ASP A 22 -16.92 2.19 1.09
CA ASP A 22 -16.19 1.54 2.17
C ASP A 22 -14.77 1.18 1.71
N ALA A 23 -13.80 1.29 2.63
CA ALA A 23 -12.39 1.04 2.35
C ALA A 23 -12.12 -0.44 2.02
N ASN A 24 -12.84 -1.37 2.65
CA ASN A 24 -12.65 -2.80 2.41
C ASN A 24 -13.21 -3.21 1.04
N LYS A 25 -14.38 -2.68 0.62
CA LYS A 25 -14.93 -2.86 -0.73
C LYS A 25 -13.99 -2.28 -1.80
N ALA A 26 -13.45 -1.08 -1.57
CA ALA A 26 -12.45 -0.49 -2.46
C ALA A 26 -11.18 -1.35 -2.56
N CYS A 27 -10.70 -1.91 -1.43
CA CYS A 27 -9.52 -2.79 -1.42
C CYS A 27 -9.75 -4.06 -2.27
N ASN A 28 -10.94 -4.67 -2.13
CA ASN A 28 -11.32 -5.84 -2.92
C ASN A 28 -11.49 -5.52 -4.41
N LEU A 29 -11.96 -4.32 -4.76
CA LEU A 29 -11.99 -3.82 -6.13
C LEU A 29 -10.57 -3.68 -6.71
N GLY A 30 -9.64 -3.09 -5.94
CA GLY A 30 -8.22 -3.01 -6.30
C GLY A 30 -7.62 -4.39 -6.61
N LEU A 31 -7.86 -5.39 -5.74
CA LEU A 31 -7.43 -6.76 -5.99
C LEU A 31 -8.03 -7.36 -7.28
N CYS A 32 -9.32 -7.12 -7.56
CA CYS A 32 -9.95 -7.60 -8.80
C CYS A 32 -9.28 -7.00 -10.04
N LEU A 33 -8.90 -5.73 -9.99
CA LEU A 33 -8.19 -5.04 -11.08
C LEU A 33 -6.77 -5.58 -11.25
N MET A 34 -6.05 -5.85 -10.15
CA MET A 34 -4.73 -6.50 -10.20
C MET A 34 -4.78 -7.86 -10.90
N LYS A 35 -5.77 -8.69 -10.55
CA LYS A 35 -5.95 -10.02 -11.16
C LYS A 35 -6.38 -9.96 -12.63
N GLN A 36 -6.85 -8.82 -13.10
CA GLN A 36 -7.14 -8.53 -14.50
C GLN A 36 -5.98 -7.80 -15.22
N ALA A 37 -4.79 -7.71 -14.62
CA ALA A 37 -3.63 -6.98 -15.13
C ALA A 37 -3.86 -5.46 -15.34
N ARG A 38 -4.90 -4.88 -14.74
CA ARG A 38 -5.23 -3.45 -14.80
C ARG A 38 -4.51 -2.69 -13.68
N VAL A 39 -3.18 -2.73 -13.73
CA VAL A 39 -2.30 -2.26 -12.64
C VAL A 39 -2.47 -0.77 -12.34
N LYS A 40 -2.60 0.09 -13.36
CA LYS A 40 -2.74 1.54 -13.18
C LYS A 40 -3.98 1.89 -12.36
N GLU A 41 -5.12 1.29 -12.69
CA GLU A 41 -6.39 1.52 -11.99
C GLU A 41 -6.37 0.92 -10.58
N ALA A 42 -5.77 -0.27 -10.42
CA ALA A 42 -5.60 -0.86 -9.09
C ALA A 42 -4.81 0.08 -8.16
N ARG A 43 -3.69 0.65 -8.64
CA ARG A 43 -2.87 1.57 -7.85
C ARG A 43 -3.65 2.80 -7.40
N LEU A 44 -4.40 3.43 -8.29
CA LEU A 44 -5.22 4.61 -7.96
C LEU A 44 -6.19 4.31 -6.82
N ILE A 45 -6.90 3.17 -6.89
CA ILE A 45 -7.85 2.78 -5.85
C ILE A 45 -7.13 2.49 -4.52
N LEU A 46 -5.98 1.82 -4.55
CA LEU A 46 -5.20 1.52 -3.35
C LEU A 46 -4.67 2.81 -2.70
N PHE A 47 -4.24 3.79 -3.49
CA PHE A 47 -3.84 5.11 -2.97
C PHE A 47 -5.01 5.86 -2.37
N ASP A 48 -6.19 5.88 -3.00
CA ASP A 48 -7.39 6.53 -2.45
C ASP A 48 -7.76 5.97 -1.07
N ILE A 49 -7.56 4.65 -0.85
CA ILE A 49 -7.73 4.02 0.47
C ILE A 49 -6.71 4.58 1.46
N LEU A 50 -5.43 4.63 1.11
CA LEU A 50 -4.38 5.14 2.01
C LEU A 50 -4.52 6.63 2.31
N SER A 51 -5.06 7.42 1.37
CA SER A 51 -5.35 8.84 1.54
C SER A 51 -6.58 9.13 2.40
N GLY A 52 -7.25 8.12 2.95
CA GLY A 52 -8.41 8.34 3.82
C GLY A 52 -9.68 8.76 3.09
N ARG A 53 -9.78 8.53 1.77
CA ARG A 53 -10.97 8.92 1.00
C ARG A 53 -12.19 8.06 1.27
N PHE A 54 -12.02 6.93 1.96
CA PHE A 54 -13.10 6.01 2.28
C PHE A 54 -13.34 5.92 3.78
N PRO A 55 -14.59 6.11 4.25
CA PRO A 55 -14.96 5.85 5.63
C PRO A 55 -15.05 4.34 5.91
N GLY A 56 -14.97 3.94 7.17
CA GLY A 56 -15.24 2.56 7.60
C GLY A 56 -14.53 2.15 8.88
N ALA A 57 -15.18 1.33 9.70
CA ALA A 57 -14.60 0.80 10.93
C ALA A 57 -13.38 -0.10 10.68
N ASP A 58 -13.32 -0.75 9.50
CA ASP A 58 -12.22 -1.59 9.08
C ASP A 58 -11.15 -0.84 8.26
N TYR A 59 -11.17 0.50 8.26
CA TYR A 59 -10.22 1.33 7.52
C TYR A 59 -8.77 0.93 7.78
N THR A 60 -8.39 0.69 9.05
CA THR A 60 -7.01 0.30 9.42
C THR A 60 -6.58 -1.03 8.77
N LYS A 61 -7.48 -2.03 8.75
CA LYS A 61 -7.23 -3.32 8.10
C LYS A 61 -7.19 -3.18 6.57
N ALA A 62 -8.09 -2.38 6.01
CA ALA A 62 -8.14 -2.10 4.59
C ALA A 62 -6.86 -1.38 4.13
N CYS A 63 -6.33 -0.43 4.90
CA CYS A 63 -5.06 0.23 4.63
C CYS A 63 -3.86 -0.73 4.70
N ALA A 64 -3.78 -1.56 5.75
CA ALA A 64 -2.73 -2.56 5.85
C ALA A 64 -2.77 -3.53 4.65
N ARG A 65 -3.97 -3.93 4.21
CA ARG A 65 -4.13 -4.76 3.02
C ARG A 65 -3.77 -4.01 1.74
N ALA A 66 -4.12 -2.74 1.63
CA ALA A 66 -3.80 -1.92 0.47
C ALA A 66 -2.28 -1.72 0.32
N GLN A 67 -1.56 -1.52 1.42
CA GLN A 67 -0.09 -1.48 1.43
C GLN A 67 0.52 -2.79 0.93
N GLN A 68 0.05 -3.95 1.42
CA GLN A 68 0.50 -5.25 0.93
C GLN A 68 0.28 -5.40 -0.57
N LEU A 69 -0.89 -5.02 -1.08
CA LEU A 69 -1.21 -5.11 -2.50
C LEU A 69 -0.34 -4.19 -3.37
N LEU A 70 0.03 -3.01 -2.87
CA LEU A 70 0.98 -2.12 -3.55
C LEU A 70 2.38 -2.74 -3.64
N SER A 71 2.89 -3.33 -2.55
CA SER A 71 4.17 -4.05 -2.56
C SER A 71 4.15 -5.28 -3.48
N GLU A 72 3.03 -6.00 -3.52
CA GLU A 72 2.83 -7.08 -4.51
C GLU A 72 2.94 -6.51 -5.94
N LEU A 73 2.28 -5.39 -6.26
CA LEU A 73 2.36 -4.78 -7.59
C LEU A 73 3.78 -4.36 -8.01
N GLU A 74 4.61 -3.94 -7.06
CA GLU A 74 6.02 -3.63 -7.30
C GLU A 74 6.83 -4.89 -7.62
N THR A 75 6.51 -6.01 -6.96
CA THR A 75 7.19 -7.30 -7.17
C THR A 75 6.85 -7.91 -8.53
N TRP A 76 5.59 -7.79 -8.98
CA TRP A 76 5.15 -8.27 -10.30
C TRP A 76 5.75 -7.49 -11.48
N ARG A 77 6.34 -6.31 -11.21
CA ARG A 77 7.05 -5.50 -12.21
C ARG A 77 8.47 -6.01 -12.49
N GLN A 78 9.04 -6.80 -11.59
CA GLN A 78 10.39 -7.34 -11.72
C GLN A 78 10.32 -8.68 -12.49
N PRO A 79 10.98 -8.83 -13.66
CA PRO A 79 11.11 -10.13 -14.29
C PRO A 79 11.98 -11.05 -13.42
N PRO A 80 11.75 -12.37 -13.42
CA PRO A 80 12.58 -13.32 -12.69
C PRO A 80 13.86 -13.57 -13.49
N SER A 81 14.89 -12.74 -13.32
CA SER A 81 16.22 -13.06 -13.84
C SER A 81 17.31 -12.38 -13.03
N GLY A 82 18.16 -13.20 -12.41
CA GLY A 82 19.40 -12.76 -11.79
C GLY A 82 20.31 -12.08 -12.81
N SER A 83 20.49 -10.77 -12.63
CA SER A 83 21.65 -10.03 -13.09
C SER A 83 21.86 -8.87 -12.13
N PRO A 84 23.07 -8.64 -11.62
CA PRO A 84 23.32 -7.58 -10.67
C PRO A 84 23.44 -6.23 -11.40
N GLU A 85 22.72 -5.26 -10.85
CA GLU A 85 23.03 -3.83 -10.85
C GLU A 85 22.75 -2.99 -12.12
N ASN A 86 22.12 -1.84 -11.86
CA ASN A 86 22.00 -0.63 -12.67
C ASN A 86 21.10 -0.66 -13.92
N HIS A 87 19.80 -0.37 -13.74
CA HIS A 87 19.20 0.92 -14.13
C HIS A 87 17.70 0.90 -13.80
N LEU A 88 17.27 1.57 -12.74
CA LEU A 88 15.86 1.85 -12.44
C LEU A 88 15.29 2.94 -13.37
N SER A 89 15.52 2.88 -14.68
CA SER A 89 14.79 3.76 -15.62
C SER A 89 13.46 3.13 -15.95
N LEU A 90 12.55 3.31 -14.99
CA LEU A 90 11.14 3.27 -15.26
C LEU A 90 10.78 4.69 -15.70
N ASP A 91 10.32 4.83 -16.94
CA ASP A 91 9.82 6.08 -17.54
C ASP A 91 8.53 6.50 -16.81
N LEU A 92 8.72 6.94 -15.56
CA LEU A 92 7.74 7.54 -14.68
C LEU A 92 8.24 8.97 -14.52
N ASP A 93 7.42 9.95 -14.88
CA ASP A 93 7.79 11.36 -14.77
C ASP A 93 8.25 11.65 -13.33
N ASP A 94 9.42 12.27 -13.17
CA ASP A 94 10.03 12.56 -11.87
C ASP A 94 9.09 13.34 -10.93
N ASP A 95 8.25 14.21 -11.50
CA ASP A 95 7.18 14.94 -10.80
C ASP A 95 6.20 14.01 -10.04
N PHE A 96 5.96 12.79 -10.54
CA PHE A 96 5.07 11.83 -9.91
C PHE A 96 5.74 11.08 -8.75
N LEU A 97 7.05 10.83 -8.85
CA LEU A 97 7.81 10.19 -7.78
C LEU A 97 8.03 11.16 -6.61
N ASP A 98 8.29 12.43 -6.92
CA ASP A 98 8.37 13.50 -5.92
C ASP A 98 7.04 13.68 -5.20
N GLY A 99 5.90 13.60 -5.91
CA GLY A 99 4.58 13.63 -5.29
C GLY A 99 4.32 12.46 -4.33
N LEU A 100 4.83 11.27 -4.65
CA LEU A 100 4.76 10.10 -3.78
C LEU A 100 5.63 10.26 -2.52
N GLU A 101 6.84 10.77 -2.67
CA GLU A 101 7.77 11.01 -1.56
C GLU A 101 7.23 12.07 -0.60
N ILE A 102 6.65 13.15 -1.11
CA ILE A 102 5.99 14.19 -0.30
C ILE A 102 4.83 13.59 0.49
N LEU A 103 3.98 12.78 -0.15
CA LEU A 103 2.82 12.19 0.52
C LEU A 103 3.24 11.18 1.60
N ILE A 104 4.28 10.38 1.36
CA ILE A 104 4.85 9.46 2.36
C ILE A 104 5.43 10.26 3.54
N ASN A 105 6.15 11.36 3.26
CA ASN A 105 6.72 12.22 4.29
C ASN A 105 5.67 12.99 5.11
N GLU A 106 4.54 13.32 4.50
CA GLU A 106 3.42 13.99 5.20
C GLU A 106 2.68 13.02 6.13
N TRP A 107 2.47 11.78 5.70
CA TRP A 107 1.75 10.76 6.47
C TRP A 107 2.61 10.04 7.51
N ALA A 108 3.90 9.88 7.25
CA ALA A 108 4.86 9.27 8.16
C ALA A 108 6.19 10.04 8.07
N PRO A 109 6.29 11.25 8.64
CA PRO A 109 7.53 12.01 8.63
C PRO A 109 8.57 11.15 9.31
N TYR A 110 9.57 10.62 8.57
CA TYR A 110 10.59 9.68 9.03
C TYR A 110 10.79 9.72 10.55
N LYS A 111 9.97 8.97 11.30
CA LYS A 111 10.07 8.92 12.75
C LYS A 111 11.07 7.82 13.07
N SER A 112 12.31 8.06 12.69
CA SER A 112 13.47 7.46 13.36
C SER A 112 13.61 8.10 14.73
N LYS A 113 12.60 7.97 15.59
CA LYS A 113 12.69 8.33 17.01
C LYS A 113 12.03 7.20 17.79
N ARG A 114 12.88 6.30 18.27
CA ARG A 114 12.59 5.33 19.32
C ARG A 114 11.71 6.03 20.37
N LEU A 115 10.70 5.34 20.90
CA LEU A 115 9.88 5.89 21.98
C LEU A 115 10.81 6.41 23.10
N PRO A 116 10.51 7.55 23.75
CA PRO A 116 11.40 8.16 24.76
C PRO A 116 11.79 7.21 25.90
N ILE A 117 10.93 6.23 26.21
CA ILE A 117 11.23 5.10 27.11
C ILE A 117 12.53 4.38 26.70
N PHE A 118 12.79 4.20 25.41
CA PHE A 118 13.98 3.51 24.94
C PHE A 118 15.27 4.35 25.06
N GLU A 119 15.18 5.68 25.08
CA GLU A 119 16.33 6.56 25.44
C GLU A 119 16.67 6.43 26.93
N GLU A 120 15.65 6.26 27.77
CA GLU A 120 15.82 6.10 29.22
C GLU A 120 16.40 4.72 29.56
N ILE A 121 15.97 3.66 28.86
CA ILE A 121 16.50 2.30 29.03
C ILE A 121 17.96 2.17 28.55
N GLU A 122 18.39 2.95 27.55
CA GLU A 122 19.79 2.92 27.08
C GLU A 122 20.80 3.32 28.16
N LYS A 123 20.43 4.25 29.05
CA LYS A 123 21.27 4.65 30.20
C LYS A 123 21.52 3.51 31.19
N PHE A 124 20.64 2.51 31.22
CA PHE A 124 20.74 1.36 32.12
C PHE A 124 21.32 0.12 31.43
N ARG A 125 21.57 0.17 30.11
CA ARG A 125 22.05 -1.00 29.35
C ARG A 125 23.47 -1.42 29.71
N ASP A 126 24.29 -0.48 30.19
CA ASP A 126 25.66 -0.76 30.65
C ASP A 126 25.73 -1.39 32.05
N GLN A 127 24.60 -1.52 32.76
CA GLN A 127 24.55 -2.11 34.11
C GLN A 127 24.17 -3.60 34.13
N LEU A 128 23.87 -4.19 32.97
CA LEU A 128 23.45 -5.60 32.85
C LEU A 128 24.53 -6.53 32.28
N ALA A 129 25.75 -6.03 32.08
CA ALA A 129 26.90 -6.86 31.75
C ALA A 129 27.67 -7.22 33.05
N CYS A 130 27.19 -8.25 33.74
CA CYS A 130 27.98 -9.03 34.71
C CYS A 130 27.96 -10.50 34.29
#